data_AF-X0WGB3-F1
#
_entry.id   AF-X0WGB3-F1
#
_cell.length_a   1.000
_cell.length_b   1.000
_cell.length_c   1.000
_cell.angle_alpha   90.00
_cell.angle_beta   90.00
_cell.angle_gamma   90.00
#
_symmetry.space_group_name_H-M   'P 1'
#
loop_
_entity.id
_entity.type
_entity.pdbx_description
1 polymer ?
#
loop_
_entity_poly.entity_id
_entity_poly.type
_entity_poly.pdbx_seq_one_letter_code
_entity_poly.pdbx_strand_id
1 'polypeptide(L)' 'RVAEGEGRLEPGGQGGPRFGIGALSSLYTGWATTATLLRAGLLEGGSAAQLRALDAAFAGPTPWMMDEF' A
#
# COMPACT_ATOMS: atom_id res chain seq x y z
N ARG A 1 -10.25 -2.03 -6.40
CA ARG A 1 -11.48 -1.87 -5.57
C ARG A 1 -11.31 -2.68 -4.30
N VAL A 2 -11.74 -2.15 -3.15
CA VAL A 2 -11.76 -2.87 -1.86
C VAL A 2 -13.15 -2.69 -1.24
N ALA A 3 -13.80 -3.78 -0.84
CA ALA A 3 -15.11 -3.78 -0.18
C ALA A 3 -15.35 -5.14 0.51
N GLU A 4 -16.05 -5.16 1.64
CA GLU A 4 -16.45 -6.40 2.35
C GLU A 4 -15.28 -7.38 2.63
N GLY A 5 -14.09 -6.86 2.91
CA GLY A 5 -12.88 -7.66 3.15
C GLY A 5 -12.22 -8.22 1.88
N GLU A 6 -12.74 -7.91 0.70
CA GLU A 6 -12.20 -8.37 -0.59
C GLU A 6 -11.52 -7.24 -1.38
N GLY A 7 -10.44 -7.60 -2.07
CA GLY A 7 -9.69 -6.70 -2.95
C GLY A 7 -9.63 -7.23 -4.39
N ARG A 8 -9.91 -6.36 -5.36
CA ARG A 8 -9.77 -6.66 -6.80
C ARG A 8 -8.98 -5.58 -7.52
N LEU A 9 -7.96 -5.98 -8.27
CA LEU A 9 -7.14 -5.11 -9.11
C LEU A 9 -7.37 -5.46 -10.59
N GLU A 10 -7.59 -4.43 -11.41
CA GLU A 10 -7.82 -4.58 -12.86
C GLU A 10 -6.96 -3.54 -13.58
N PRO A 11 -6.52 -3.82 -14.84
CA PRO A 11 -5.87 -2.80 -15.65
C PRO A 11 -6.76 -1.56 -15.80
N GLY A 12 -6.22 -0.38 -15.50
CA GLY A 12 -6.97 0.87 -15.60
C GLY A 12 -6.33 2.04 -14.86
N GLY A 13 -7.10 3.13 -14.76
CA GLY A 13 -6.70 4.38 -14.10
C GLY A 13 -6.15 5.42 -15.08
N GLN A 14 -6.41 6.71 -14.80
CA GLN A 14 -5.82 7.86 -15.51
C GLN A 14 -4.78 8.60 -14.65
N GLY A 15 -4.20 7.92 -13.66
CA GLY A 15 -3.24 8.49 -12.71
C GLY A 15 -3.43 7.95 -11.29
N GLY A 16 -2.46 8.23 -10.41
CA GLY A 16 -2.48 7.80 -9.02
C GLY A 16 -1.08 7.70 -8.44
N PRO A 17 -0.97 7.22 -7.18
CA PRO A 17 0.31 6.89 -6.58
C PRO A 17 1.10 5.91 -7.47
N ARG A 18 2.38 6.19 -7.67
CA ARG A 18 3.32 5.33 -8.40
C ARG A 18 4.33 4.78 -7.43
N PHE A 19 4.60 3.48 -7.52
CA PHE A 19 5.59 2.81 -6.69
C PHE A 19 6.02 1.50 -7.38
N GLY A 20 7.25 1.08 -7.10
CA GLY A 20 7.79 -0.19 -7.58
C GLY A 20 7.36 -1.38 -6.73
N ILE A 21 7.78 -2.58 -7.14
CA ILE A 21 7.39 -3.83 -6.50
C ILE A 21 7.78 -3.88 -5.01
N GLY A 22 8.96 -3.38 -4.62
CA GLY A 22 9.39 -3.40 -3.21
C GLY A 22 8.53 -2.53 -2.28
N ALA A 23 8.11 -1.36 -2.77
CA ALA A 23 7.18 -0.50 -2.03
C ALA A 23 5.78 -1.11 -1.95
N LEU A 24 5.31 -1.72 -3.04
CA LEU A 24 4.05 -2.47 -3.02
C LEU A 24 4.09 -3.61 -2.01
N SER A 25 5.16 -4.42 -1.98
CA SER A 25 5.31 -5.51 -1.01
C SER A 25 5.27 -5.01 0.43
N SER A 26 5.94 -3.89 0.73
CA SER A 26 5.95 -3.29 2.07
C SER A 26 4.59 -2.72 2.48
N LEU A 27 3.86 -2.14 1.54
CA LEU A 27 2.50 -1.65 1.77
C LEU A 27 1.52 -2.81 1.96
N TYR A 28 1.62 -3.84 1.12
CA TYR A 28 0.71 -4.99 1.09
C TYR A 28 0.69 -5.75 2.42
N THR A 29 1.84 -5.88 3.07
CA THR A 29 1.96 -6.55 4.38
C THR A 29 1.50 -5.66 5.55
N GLY A 30 1.19 -4.39 5.29
CA GLY A 30 0.97 -3.39 6.34
C GLY A 30 2.24 -2.96 7.07
N TRP A 31 3.44 -3.33 6.57
CA TRP A 31 4.72 -2.97 7.18
C TRP A 31 5.03 -1.47 7.06
N ALA A 32 4.76 -0.87 5.90
CA ALA A 32 5.00 0.55 5.65
C ALA A 32 3.71 1.27 5.22
N THR A 33 3.50 2.46 5.77
CA THR A 33 2.43 3.37 5.34
C THR A 33 2.84 4.15 4.09
N THR A 34 1.87 4.69 3.35
CA THR A 34 2.14 5.58 2.22
C THR A 34 2.97 6.81 2.62
N ALA A 35 2.80 7.33 3.83
CA ALA A 35 3.60 8.43 4.37
C ALA A 35 5.08 8.05 4.57
N THR A 36 5.36 6.84 5.06
CA THR A 36 6.73 6.32 5.17
C THR A 36 7.35 6.13 3.79
N LEU A 37 6.61 5.56 2.84
CA LEU A 37 7.09 5.30 1.48
C LEU A 37 7.36 6.60 0.70
N LEU A 38 6.53 7.64 0.87
CA LEU A 38 6.78 8.97 0.32
C LEU A 38 8.09 9.58 0.82
N ARG A 39 8.30 9.55 2.15
CA ARG A 39 9.54 10.08 2.75
C ARG A 39 10.77 9.31 2.31
N ALA A 40 10.64 8.00 2.05
CA ALA A 40 11.71 7.17 1.54
C ALA A 40 11.97 7.33 0.02
N GLY A 41 11.17 8.13 -0.69
CA GLY A 41 11.27 8.28 -2.14
C GLY A 41 10.86 7.02 -2.92
N LEU A 42 10.09 6.12 -2.30
CA LEU A 42 9.65 4.86 -2.89
C LEU A 42 8.21 4.91 -3.41
N LEU A 43 7.47 5.96 -3.06
CA LEU A 43 6.14 6.29 -3.56
C LEU A 43 6.16 7.73 -4.08
N GLU A 44 5.51 7.97 -5.22
CA GLU A 44 5.38 9.30 -5.82
C GLU A 44 3.92 9.59 -6.21
N GLY A 45 3.53 10.86 -6.14
CA GLY A 45 2.22 11.31 -6.60
C GLY A 45 1.05 10.79 -5.76
N GLY A 46 -0.15 10.86 -6.35
CA GLY A 46 -1.41 10.54 -5.68
C GLY A 46 -2.00 11.69 -4.87
N SER A 47 -3.32 11.77 -4.83
CA SER A 47 -4.04 12.72 -3.97
C SER A 47 -4.04 12.24 -2.53
N ALA A 48 -4.21 13.15 -1.58
CA ALA A 48 -4.34 12.81 -0.17
C ALA A 48 -5.48 11.79 0.10
N ALA A 49 -6.55 11.82 -0.70
CA ALA A 49 -7.63 10.84 -0.61
C ALA A 49 -7.20 9.44 -1.08
N GLN A 50 -6.44 9.35 -2.16
CA GLN A 50 -5.91 8.07 -2.67
C GLN A 50 -4.92 7.44 -1.67
N LEU A 51 -4.04 8.25 -1.09
CA LEU A 51 -3.06 7.78 -0.12
C LEU A 51 -3.72 7.26 1.16
N ARG A 52 -4.71 8.00 1.70
CA ARG A 52 -5.50 7.53 2.84
C ARG A 52 -6.29 6.26 2.53
N ALA A 53 -6.83 6.12 1.32
CA ALA A 53 -7.54 4.92 0.91
C ALA A 53 -6.61 3.69 0.81
N LEU A 54 -5.36 3.87 0.35
CA LEU A 54 -4.34 2.83 0.37
C LEU A 54 -3.98 2.43 1.80
N ASP A 55 -3.70 3.39 2.68
CA ASP A 55 -3.39 3.10 4.08
C ASP A 55 -4.54 2.37 4.78
N ALA A 56 -5.79 2.79 4.54
CA ALA A 56 -6.95 2.12 5.11
C ALA A 56 -7.16 0.70 4.56
N ALA A 57 -6.85 0.46 3.28
CA ALA A 57 -7.01 -0.86 2.65
C ALA A 57 -6.04 -1.91 3.20
N PHE A 58 -4.84 -1.50 3.62
CA PHE A 58 -3.78 -2.39 4.10
C PHE A 58 -3.48 -2.24 5.61
N ALA A 59 -4.29 -1.48 6.33
CA ALA A 59 -4.15 -1.32 7.77
C ALA A 59 -4.36 -2.67 8.49
N GLY A 60 -3.46 -2.98 9.42
CA GLY A 60 -3.53 -4.18 10.23
C GLY A 60 -2.48 -4.16 11.35
N PRO A 61 -2.42 -5.20 12.19
CA PRO A 61 -1.33 -5.38 13.14
C PRO A 61 0.01 -5.43 12.43
N THR A 62 1.07 -4.99 13.10
CA THR A 62 2.44 -5.09 12.56
C THR A 62 2.75 -6.55 12.18
N PRO A 63 3.15 -6.83 10.93
CA PRO A 63 3.40 -8.19 10.47
C PRO A 63 4.62 -8.80 11.17
N TRP A 64 4.53 -10.07 11.55
CA TRP A 64 5.57 -10.83 12.24
C TRP A 64 5.40 -12.34 11.98
N MET A 65 6.42 -13.13 12.30
CA MET A 65 6.42 -14.59 12.15
C MET A 65 7.26 -15.23 13.28
N MET A 66 6.85 -16.39 13.79
CA MET A 66 7.59 -17.14 14.82
C MET A 66 8.79 -17.88 14.24
N ASP A 67 8.66 -18.39 13.02
CA ASP A 67 9.65 -19.24 12.39
C ASP A 67 10.80 -18.43 11.80
N GLU A 68 11.99 -19.04 11.81
CA GLU A 68 13.17 -18.61 11.07
C GLU A 68 13.48 -19.66 10.00
N PHE A 69 13.90 -19.23 8.80
CA PHE A 69 14.23 -20.11 7.68
C PHE A 69 15.39 -19.56 6.84
#